data_AF-A0A1M3E9P4-F1
#
_entry.id   AF-A0A1M3E9P4-F1
#
_cell.length_a   1.000
_cell.length_b   1.000
_cell.length_c   1.000
_cell.angle_alpha   90.00
_cell.angle_beta   90.00
_cell.angle_gamma   90.00
#
_symmetry.space_group_name_H-M   'P 1'
#
loop_
_entity.id
_entity.type
_entity.pdbx_description
1 polymer ?
#
loop_
_entity_poly.entity_id
_entity_poly.type
_entity_poly.pdbx_seq_one_letter_code
_entity_poly.pdbx_strand_id
1 'polypeptide(L)'
;MKHLLKIAFTFLAATLFTAATAQSTGAFLKFDLDGKHISVPANELGTYNNFVSGDEGQKTNNEHAFYTNSSGKQAYKLDIMIHTPAHANPVVGKLPFVGTIYKTKDPAPAVYLYMEHTVGAERNTYCSTTNSTGYFEITKVAAGWVEGKFEINIAKQFEDQPVLHITNGSFRFKIDKEM
;
A
#
# COMPACT_ATOMS: atom_id res chain seq x y z
N MET A 1 -54.80 -16.80 -1.86
CA MET A 1 -53.45 -16.43 -2.36
C MET A 1 -53.05 -14.99 -1.97
N LYS A 2 -53.13 -14.60 -0.68
CA LYS A 2 -52.72 -13.25 -0.21
C LYS A 2 -51.73 -13.25 0.96
N HIS A 3 -51.42 -14.42 1.52
CA HIS A 3 -50.52 -14.56 2.67
C HIS A 3 -49.17 -15.20 2.35
N LEU A 4 -49.04 -15.93 1.23
CA LEU A 4 -47.77 -16.52 0.78
C LEU A 4 -46.78 -15.49 0.21
N LEU A 5 -47.26 -14.37 -0.34
CA LEU A 5 -46.39 -13.36 -0.96
C LEU A 5 -45.66 -12.50 0.08
N LYS A 6 -46.14 -12.43 1.34
CA LYS A 6 -45.51 -11.61 2.38
C LYS A 6 -44.36 -12.32 3.10
N ILE A 7 -44.37 -13.65 3.15
CA ILE A 7 -43.35 -14.45 3.85
C ILE A 7 -42.07 -14.57 2.99
N ALA A 8 -42.21 -14.59 1.66
CA ALA A 8 -41.05 -14.65 0.75
C ALA A 8 -40.20 -13.36 0.77
N PHE A 9 -40.81 -12.19 1.05
CA PHE A 9 -40.07 -10.92 1.09
C PHE A 9 -39.39 -10.63 2.43
N THR A 10 -39.77 -11.30 3.51
CA THR A 10 -39.06 -11.16 4.80
C THR A 10 -37.77 -11.99 4.85
N PHE A 11 -37.70 -13.09 4.10
CA PHE A 11 -36.47 -13.90 3.98
C PHE A 11 -35.43 -13.31 3.03
N LEU A 12 -35.78 -12.30 2.22
CA LEU A 12 -34.85 -11.66 1.27
C LEU A 12 -34.17 -10.39 1.83
N ALA A 13 -34.58 -9.91 3.00
CA ALA A 13 -34.05 -8.70 3.62
C ALA A 13 -32.96 -8.98 4.68
N ALA A 14 -32.65 -10.25 4.99
CA ALA A 14 -31.66 -10.62 6.00
C ALA A 14 -30.32 -11.12 5.41
N THR A 15 -30.16 -11.15 4.09
CA THR A 15 -28.89 -11.54 3.45
C THR A 15 -28.07 -10.36 2.93
N LEU A 16 -28.53 -9.12 3.11
CA LEU A 16 -27.89 -7.94 2.50
C LEU A 16 -26.90 -7.19 3.38
N PHE A 17 -26.72 -7.54 4.64
CA PHE A 17 -25.73 -6.88 5.49
C PHE A 17 -25.08 -7.86 6.46
N THR A 18 -24.05 -8.55 5.97
CA THR A 18 -22.70 -8.60 6.53
C THR A 18 -21.93 -9.64 5.74
N ALA A 19 -21.42 -9.25 4.57
CA ALA A 19 -20.05 -9.67 4.27
C ALA A 19 -19.19 -8.98 5.34
N ALA A 20 -19.15 -9.58 6.53
CA ALA A 20 -18.13 -9.28 7.51
C ALA A 20 -16.84 -9.65 6.79
N THR A 21 -16.23 -8.66 6.14
CA THR A 21 -14.86 -8.75 5.68
C THR A 21 -14.12 -9.31 6.88
N ALA A 22 -13.56 -10.51 6.74
CA ALA A 22 -12.74 -11.11 7.77
C ALA A 22 -11.79 -10.01 8.24
N GLN A 23 -12.02 -9.50 9.45
CA GLN A 23 -11.29 -8.37 9.99
C GLN A 23 -9.89 -8.94 10.19
N SER A 24 -9.03 -8.77 9.19
CA SER A 24 -7.69 -9.31 9.19
C SER A 24 -7.00 -8.74 10.41
N THR A 25 -6.83 -9.54 11.45
CA THR A 25 -6.35 -9.06 12.75
C THR A 25 -4.87 -8.70 12.70
N GLY A 26 -4.15 -9.13 11.65
CA GLY A 26 -2.73 -8.87 11.42
C GLY A 26 -2.44 -8.00 10.19
N ALA A 27 -1.15 -7.79 9.96
CA ALA A 27 -0.66 -7.07 8.79
C ALA A 27 -0.99 -7.83 7.48
N PHE A 28 -1.23 -7.09 6.41
CA PHE A 28 -1.41 -7.66 5.08
C PHE A 28 -1.08 -6.63 3.99
N LEU A 29 -0.74 -7.15 2.81
CA LEU A 29 -0.65 -6.40 1.57
C LEU A 29 -1.32 -7.20 0.47
N LYS A 30 -2.26 -6.60 -0.25
CA LYS A 30 -3.01 -7.23 -1.33
C LYS A 30 -3.10 -6.29 -2.52
N PHE A 31 -2.98 -6.81 -3.72
CA PHE A 31 -3.12 -6.04 -4.95
C PHE A 31 -3.29 -6.97 -6.15
N ASP A 32 -3.81 -6.44 -7.24
CA ASP A 32 -3.88 -7.13 -8.51
C ASP A 32 -2.79 -6.61 -9.44
N LEU A 33 -2.15 -7.53 -10.17
CA LEU A 33 -1.13 -7.24 -11.17
C LEU A 33 -1.20 -8.28 -12.30
N ASP A 34 -1.26 -7.83 -13.55
CA ASP A 34 -1.35 -8.70 -14.74
C ASP A 34 -2.46 -9.76 -14.65
N GLY A 35 -3.62 -9.38 -14.10
CA GLY A 35 -4.77 -10.28 -13.90
C GLY A 35 -4.59 -11.32 -12.79
N LYS A 36 -3.49 -11.25 -12.02
CA LYS A 36 -3.24 -12.11 -10.84
C LYS A 36 -3.53 -11.34 -9.56
N HIS A 37 -4.24 -11.99 -8.64
CA HIS A 37 -4.41 -11.50 -7.29
C HIS A 37 -3.20 -11.91 -6.44
N ILE A 38 -2.50 -10.91 -5.91
CA ILE A 38 -1.35 -11.11 -5.01
C ILE A 38 -1.81 -10.78 -3.59
N SER A 39 -1.51 -11.68 -2.66
CA SER A 39 -1.84 -11.52 -1.24
C SER A 39 -0.64 -11.95 -0.40
N VAL A 40 0.05 -11.00 0.20
CA VAL A 40 1.22 -11.22 1.04
C VAL A 40 0.78 -11.35 2.51
N PRO A 41 1.06 -12.50 3.18
CA PRO A 41 0.67 -12.72 4.56
C PRO A 41 1.60 -11.99 5.55
N ALA A 42 1.12 -11.78 6.78
CA ALA A 42 1.82 -11.03 7.82
C ALA A 42 3.26 -11.49 8.11
N ASN A 43 3.53 -12.79 8.03
CA ASN A 43 4.86 -13.36 8.30
C ASN A 43 5.87 -13.12 7.16
N GLU A 44 5.41 -12.67 5.99
CA GLU A 44 6.23 -12.27 4.86
C GLU A 44 6.32 -10.74 4.72
N LEU A 45 5.79 -10.00 5.71
CA LEU A 45 5.80 -8.56 5.75
C LEU A 45 6.75 -8.04 6.82
N GLY A 46 7.36 -6.89 6.53
CA GLY A 46 8.23 -6.18 7.45
C GLY A 46 7.84 -4.71 7.52
N THR A 47 8.24 -4.07 8.61
CA THR A 47 7.99 -2.66 8.87
C THR A 47 9.20 -2.00 9.50
N TYR A 48 9.34 -0.70 9.30
CA TYR A 48 10.15 0.15 10.17
C TYR A 48 9.61 1.58 10.18
N ASN A 49 10.01 2.33 11.20
CA ASN A 49 9.79 3.77 11.33
C ASN A 49 11.13 4.40 11.71
N ASN A 50 11.68 5.21 10.82
CA ASN A 50 12.99 5.83 11.02
C ASN A 50 12.90 7.34 10.86
N PHE A 51 13.52 8.08 11.77
CA PHE A 51 13.77 9.50 11.57
C PHE A 51 14.94 9.68 10.60
N VAL A 52 14.74 10.46 9.55
CA VAL A 52 15.75 10.78 8.55
C VAL A 52 16.06 12.27 8.63
N SER A 53 17.29 12.59 9.03
CA SER A 53 17.82 13.95 8.99
C SER A 53 18.01 14.38 7.54
N GLY A 54 17.47 15.53 7.15
CA GLY A 54 17.73 16.12 5.84
C GLY A 54 19.17 16.62 5.72
N ASP A 55 19.70 16.60 4.50
CA ASP A 55 20.97 17.18 4.09
C ASP A 55 20.76 18.15 2.91
N GLU A 56 21.84 18.54 2.23
CA GLU A 56 21.73 19.41 1.06
C GLU A 56 20.92 18.74 -0.07
N GLY A 57 19.66 19.17 -0.21
CA GLY A 57 18.75 18.70 -1.25
C GLY A 57 17.77 17.61 -0.79
N GLN A 58 17.98 17.00 0.38
CA GLN A 58 17.03 16.05 0.98
C GLN A 58 16.21 16.70 2.09
N LYS A 59 14.97 16.20 2.24
CA LYS A 59 14.05 16.71 3.24
C LYS A 59 14.20 15.92 4.54
N THR A 60 14.14 16.59 5.69
CA THR A 60 13.97 15.91 6.98
C THR A 60 12.56 15.32 7.07
N ASN A 61 12.45 14.06 7.46
CA ASN A 61 11.17 13.34 7.53
C ASN A 61 11.23 12.12 8.46
N ASN A 62 10.09 11.49 8.70
CA ASN A 62 10.06 10.08 9.07
C ASN A 62 9.78 9.23 7.84
N GLU A 63 10.43 8.07 7.76
CA GLU A 63 10.16 7.03 6.78
C GLU A 63 9.42 5.89 7.46
N HIS A 64 8.14 5.73 7.11
CA HIS A 64 7.34 4.57 7.49
C HIS A 64 7.36 3.58 6.34
N ALA A 65 8.23 2.59 6.41
CA ALA A 65 8.34 1.57 5.37
C ALA A 65 7.52 0.33 5.72
N PHE A 66 6.80 -0.16 4.73
CA PHE A 66 5.99 -1.35 4.76
C PHE A 66 6.35 -2.20 3.55
N TYR A 67 7.01 -3.33 3.77
CA TYR A 67 7.70 -4.03 2.68
C TYR A 67 7.46 -5.53 2.71
N THR A 68 7.65 -6.15 1.54
CA THR A 68 7.65 -7.61 1.41
C THR A 68 9.05 -8.13 1.75
N ASN A 69 9.15 -8.98 2.77
CA ASN A 69 10.44 -9.48 3.25
C ASN A 69 11.20 -10.22 2.13
N SER A 70 12.49 -9.93 2.02
CA SER A 70 13.36 -10.48 0.96
C SER A 70 13.50 -12.01 0.97
N SER A 71 13.26 -12.63 2.14
CA SER A 71 13.25 -14.09 2.33
C SER A 71 11.97 -14.78 1.83
N GLY A 72 10.93 -14.02 1.47
CA GLY A 72 9.69 -14.53 0.91
C GLY A 72 9.89 -15.08 -0.52
N LYS A 73 9.10 -16.09 -0.89
CA LYS A 73 9.12 -16.71 -2.23
C LYS A 73 8.28 -15.94 -3.27
N GLN A 74 7.81 -14.75 -2.93
CA GLN A 74 6.96 -13.94 -3.81
C GLN A 74 7.76 -13.47 -5.03
N ALA A 75 7.22 -13.70 -6.23
CA ALA A 75 7.80 -13.20 -7.47
C ALA A 75 7.73 -11.67 -7.56
N TYR A 76 6.69 -11.09 -6.97
CA TYR A 76 6.47 -9.65 -6.88
C TYR A 76 6.62 -9.21 -5.42
N LYS A 77 7.54 -8.28 -5.18
CA LYS A 77 7.77 -7.68 -3.86
C LYS A 77 7.48 -6.19 -3.97
N LEU A 78 6.43 -5.76 -3.30
CA LEU A 78 6.01 -4.36 -3.25
C LEU A 78 6.37 -3.78 -1.89
N ASP A 79 7.03 -2.63 -1.95
CA ASP A 79 7.41 -1.83 -0.81
C ASP A 79 6.69 -0.48 -0.91
N ILE A 80 6.11 -0.07 0.21
CA ILE A 80 5.40 1.19 0.39
C ILE A 80 6.18 1.99 1.43
N MET A 81 6.64 3.16 1.05
CA MET A 81 7.31 4.09 1.96
C MET A 81 6.49 5.37 2.07
N ILE A 82 5.98 5.63 3.26
CA ILE A 82 5.24 6.87 3.56
C ILE A 82 6.21 7.84 4.22
N HIS A 83 6.42 8.98 3.57
CA HIS A 83 7.16 10.10 4.11
C HIS A 83 6.22 11.03 4.86
N THR A 84 6.45 11.23 6.15
CA THR A 84 5.70 12.18 6.98
C THR A 84 6.63 13.29 7.47
N PRO A 85 6.09 14.43 7.97
CA PRO A 85 6.91 15.38 8.72
C PRO A 85 7.71 14.69 9.83
N ALA A 86 8.84 15.28 10.19
CA ALA A 86 9.70 14.78 11.28
C ALA A 86 8.89 14.50 12.56
N HIS A 87 9.14 13.35 13.15
CA HIS A 87 8.52 12.76 14.33
C HIS A 87 6.99 12.65 14.26
N ALA A 88 6.43 12.59 13.05
CA ALA A 88 4.99 12.45 12.84
C ALA A 88 4.62 11.05 12.31
N ASN A 89 3.47 10.56 12.76
CA ASN A 89 2.85 9.35 12.23
C ASN A 89 2.03 9.64 10.95
N PRO A 90 1.75 8.61 10.12
CA PRO A 90 0.80 8.72 9.03
C PRO A 90 -0.59 9.15 9.53
N VAL A 91 -1.32 9.90 8.71
CA VAL A 91 -2.69 10.38 8.99
C VAL A 91 -3.61 10.02 7.84
N VAL A 92 -4.91 9.97 8.10
CA VAL A 92 -5.93 9.68 7.07
C VAL A 92 -5.89 10.76 5.98
N GLY A 93 -5.96 10.33 4.72
CA GLY A 93 -5.97 11.21 3.56
C GLY A 93 -5.27 10.63 2.34
N LYS A 94 -5.40 11.36 1.22
CA LYS A 94 -4.71 11.03 -0.03
C LYS A 94 -3.28 11.55 0.01
N LEU A 95 -2.36 10.72 -0.45
CA LEU A 95 -0.94 11.05 -0.51
C LEU A 95 -0.49 11.21 -1.97
N PRO A 96 0.25 12.27 -2.31
CA PRO A 96 0.90 12.38 -3.61
C PRO A 96 2.06 11.38 -3.72
N PHE A 97 2.29 10.88 -4.94
CA PHE A 97 3.45 10.07 -5.25
C PHE A 97 4.72 10.92 -5.37
N VAL A 98 5.83 10.39 -4.88
CA VAL A 98 7.18 10.95 -5.03
C VAL A 98 8.13 9.90 -5.58
N GLY A 99 9.36 10.33 -5.92
CA GLY A 99 10.44 9.43 -6.31
C GLY A 99 11.17 8.85 -5.09
N THR A 100 12.13 7.97 -5.34
CA THR A 100 12.91 7.29 -4.29
C THR A 100 13.77 8.22 -3.43
N ILE A 101 14.20 9.36 -3.97
CA ILE A 101 14.93 10.38 -3.22
C ILE A 101 13.90 11.42 -2.80
N TYR A 102 13.66 11.55 -1.49
CA TYR A 102 12.70 12.51 -0.94
C TYR A 102 13.32 13.91 -0.82
N LYS A 103 12.96 14.77 -1.76
CA LYS A 103 13.61 16.07 -1.95
C LYS A 103 12.95 17.16 -1.12
N THR A 104 13.71 18.22 -0.82
CA THR A 104 13.21 19.38 -0.06
C THR A 104 11.91 19.98 -0.59
N LYS A 105 11.75 20.01 -1.92
CA LYS A 105 10.56 20.53 -2.62
C LYS A 105 9.36 19.57 -2.65
N ASP A 106 9.56 18.31 -2.27
CA ASP A 106 8.49 17.32 -2.34
C ASP A 106 7.43 17.60 -1.27
N PRO A 107 6.15 17.29 -1.54
CA PRO A 107 5.06 17.47 -0.57
C PRO A 107 5.26 16.58 0.67
N ALA A 108 4.74 17.01 1.82
CA ALA A 108 4.69 16.22 3.05
C ALA A 108 3.26 16.27 3.64
N PRO A 109 2.61 15.12 3.93
CA PRO A 109 3.08 13.75 3.68
C PRO A 109 3.08 13.38 2.18
N ALA A 110 3.84 12.34 1.82
CA ALA A 110 3.92 11.77 0.48
C ALA A 110 4.23 10.27 0.52
N VAL A 111 4.17 9.59 -0.62
CA VAL A 111 4.41 8.16 -0.70
C VAL A 111 5.30 7.77 -1.89
N TYR A 112 6.21 6.85 -1.64
CA TYR A 112 7.04 6.18 -2.63
C TYR A 112 6.68 4.69 -2.68
N LEU A 113 6.43 4.16 -3.88
CA LEU A 113 6.19 2.73 -4.12
C LEU A 113 7.35 2.16 -4.94
N TYR A 114 7.89 1.04 -4.48
CA TYR A 114 8.92 0.27 -5.18
C TYR A 114 8.44 -1.16 -5.39
N MET A 115 8.53 -1.66 -6.62
CA MET A 115 8.22 -3.03 -6.98
C MET A 115 9.44 -3.70 -7.57
N GLU A 116 9.82 -4.82 -6.97
CA GLU A 116 10.73 -5.79 -7.56
C GLU A 116 9.93 -6.95 -8.14
N HIS A 117 10.24 -7.30 -9.38
CA HIS A 117 9.75 -8.50 -10.03
C HIS A 117 10.93 -9.41 -10.40
N THR A 118 10.97 -10.60 -9.81
CA THR A 118 12.01 -11.61 -10.06
C THR A 118 11.46 -12.78 -10.85
N VAL A 119 12.06 -13.08 -12.01
CA VAL A 119 11.75 -14.25 -12.84
C VAL A 119 13.05 -14.98 -13.19
N GLY A 120 13.24 -16.17 -12.61
CA GLY A 120 14.50 -16.89 -12.77
C GLY A 120 15.68 -16.08 -12.21
N ALA A 121 16.63 -15.73 -13.08
CA ALA A 121 17.78 -14.88 -12.73
C ALA A 121 17.55 -13.38 -13.03
N GLU A 122 16.46 -13.03 -13.72
CA GLU A 122 16.16 -11.64 -14.08
C GLU A 122 15.45 -10.92 -12.94
N ARG A 123 15.92 -9.70 -12.66
CA ARG A 123 15.35 -8.80 -11.66
C ARG A 123 14.96 -7.49 -12.34
N ASN A 124 13.66 -7.20 -12.37
CA ASN A 124 13.11 -5.97 -12.90
C ASN A 124 12.64 -5.07 -11.76
N THR A 125 12.96 -3.78 -11.84
CA THR A 125 12.59 -2.80 -10.80
C THR A 125 11.72 -1.70 -11.38
N TYR A 126 10.66 -1.38 -10.64
CA TYR A 126 9.67 -0.38 -11.00
C TYR A 126 9.47 0.54 -9.80
N CYS A 127 9.36 1.84 -10.02
CA CYS A 127 9.22 2.77 -8.93
C CYS A 127 8.29 3.94 -9.25
N SER A 128 7.55 4.42 -8.25
CA SER A 128 6.75 5.62 -8.40
C SER A 128 7.62 6.84 -8.65
N THR A 129 7.04 7.83 -9.32
CA THR A 129 7.64 9.16 -9.51
C THR A 129 6.58 10.22 -9.21
N THR A 130 6.97 11.49 -9.22
CA THR A 130 6.02 12.61 -9.10
C THR A 130 4.99 12.66 -10.23
N ASN A 131 5.23 11.97 -11.34
CA ASN A 131 4.34 11.91 -12.49
C ASN A 131 3.54 10.59 -12.56
N SER A 132 3.69 9.71 -11.56
CA SER A 132 2.89 8.49 -11.48
C SER A 132 1.41 8.82 -11.39
N THR A 133 0.60 8.04 -12.10
CA THR A 133 -0.87 8.20 -12.13
C THR A 133 -1.53 7.12 -11.28
N GLY A 134 -2.71 7.45 -10.73
CA GLY A 134 -3.44 6.60 -9.79
C GLY A 134 -3.73 7.36 -8.49
N TYR A 135 -3.90 6.63 -7.39
CA TYR A 135 -4.09 7.20 -6.07
C TYR A 135 -3.45 6.33 -4.98
N PHE A 136 -3.09 6.96 -3.88
CA PHE A 136 -2.78 6.30 -2.62
C PHE A 136 -3.54 7.01 -1.52
N GLU A 137 -4.29 6.26 -0.71
CA GLU A 137 -5.12 6.82 0.34
C GLU A 137 -4.98 6.00 1.62
N ILE A 138 -4.57 6.67 2.69
CA ILE A 138 -4.69 6.14 4.04
C ILE A 138 -6.15 6.35 4.45
N THR A 139 -6.87 5.25 4.66
CA THR A 139 -8.30 5.28 4.99
C THR A 139 -8.55 5.23 6.48
N LYS A 140 -7.59 4.72 7.27
CA LYS A 140 -7.73 4.60 8.72
C LYS A 140 -6.38 4.56 9.42
N VAL A 141 -6.31 5.27 10.55
CA VAL A 141 -5.19 5.19 11.50
C VAL A 141 -5.78 5.02 12.90
N ALA A 142 -5.51 3.89 13.55
CA ALA A 142 -6.05 3.61 14.87
C ALA A 142 -5.18 2.59 15.64
N ALA A 143 -4.91 2.87 16.92
CA ALA A 143 -4.15 1.97 17.81
C ALA A 143 -2.80 1.52 17.23
N GLY A 144 -2.08 2.44 16.57
CA GLY A 144 -0.80 2.17 15.92
C GLY A 144 -0.89 1.39 14.61
N TRP A 145 -2.10 1.10 14.10
CA TRP A 145 -2.30 0.51 12.79
C TRP A 145 -2.58 1.60 11.75
N VAL A 146 -2.02 1.41 10.56
CA VAL A 146 -2.34 2.18 9.35
C VAL A 146 -2.96 1.23 8.33
N GLU A 147 -4.09 1.64 7.76
CA GLU A 147 -4.80 0.93 6.71
C GLU A 147 -5.05 1.87 5.54
N GLY A 148 -5.02 1.33 4.32
CA GLY A 148 -5.22 2.14 3.13
C GLY A 148 -5.48 1.34 1.87
N LYS A 149 -5.69 2.10 0.79
CA LYS A 149 -5.95 1.60 -0.55
C LYS A 149 -5.13 2.34 -1.58
N PHE A 150 -4.83 1.69 -2.68
CA PHE A 150 -4.07 2.33 -3.74
C PHE A 150 -4.33 1.68 -5.10
N GLU A 151 -4.13 2.48 -6.13
CA GLU A 151 -3.98 2.06 -7.53
C GLU A 151 -2.87 2.91 -8.12
N ILE A 152 -1.97 2.31 -8.88
CA ILE A 152 -0.85 3.06 -9.45
C ILE A 152 -0.36 2.44 -10.74
N ASN A 153 0.00 3.33 -11.67
CA ASN A 153 0.78 2.99 -12.85
C ASN A 153 2.26 3.25 -12.56
N ILE A 154 3.07 2.19 -12.52
CA ILE A 154 4.50 2.26 -12.20
C ILE A 154 5.33 1.98 -13.45
N ALA A 155 6.16 2.93 -13.85
CA ALA A 155 7.11 2.74 -14.94
C ALA A 155 8.37 1.99 -14.45
N LYS A 156 9.06 1.30 -15.37
CA LYS A 156 10.35 0.66 -15.06
C LYS A 156 11.39 1.74 -14.80
N GLN A 157 12.28 1.50 -13.83
CA GLN A 157 13.19 2.53 -13.32
C GLN A 157 14.31 2.91 -14.32
N PHE A 158 14.77 1.97 -15.16
CA PHE A 158 16.01 2.11 -15.94
C PHE A 158 15.87 1.83 -17.45
N GLU A 159 14.68 1.46 -17.95
CA GLU A 159 14.47 1.10 -19.36
C GLU A 159 13.08 1.55 -19.84
N ASP A 160 12.96 1.80 -21.15
CA ASP A 160 11.68 2.01 -21.83
C ASP A 160 10.95 0.65 -21.99
N GLN A 161 10.19 0.29 -20.97
CA GLN A 161 9.48 -0.99 -20.83
C GLN A 161 8.03 -0.72 -20.40
N PRO A 162 7.12 -1.73 -20.50
CA PRO A 162 5.71 -1.52 -20.21
C PRO A 162 5.51 -1.12 -18.75
N VAL A 163 4.60 -0.17 -18.58
CA VAL A 163 4.13 0.32 -17.29
C VAL A 163 3.38 -0.81 -16.57
N LEU A 164 3.71 -1.06 -15.32
CA LEU A 164 2.94 -1.96 -14.47
C LEU A 164 1.68 -1.25 -13.98
N HIS A 165 0.55 -1.91 -14.14
CA HIS A 165 -0.74 -1.45 -13.66
C HIS A 165 -1.09 -2.22 -12.39
N ILE A 166 -0.88 -1.59 -11.23
CA ILE A 166 -1.30 -2.17 -9.96
C ILE A 166 -2.69 -1.64 -9.62
N THR A 167 -3.66 -2.54 -9.45
CA THR A 167 -5.04 -2.20 -9.13
C THR A 167 -5.51 -2.91 -7.86
N ASN A 168 -6.66 -2.50 -7.32
CA ASN A 168 -7.27 -3.12 -6.13
C ASN A 168 -6.30 -3.24 -4.93
N GLY A 169 -5.34 -2.31 -4.84
CA GLY A 169 -4.34 -2.30 -3.78
C GLY A 169 -4.97 -2.01 -2.43
N SER A 170 -4.64 -2.81 -1.43
CA SER A 170 -5.03 -2.58 -0.04
C SER A 170 -3.97 -3.07 0.92
N PHE A 171 -3.80 -2.35 2.02
CA PHE A 171 -2.80 -2.69 3.01
C PHE A 171 -3.29 -2.45 4.43
N ARG A 172 -2.65 -3.16 5.36
CA ARG A 172 -2.69 -2.88 6.79
C ARG A 172 -1.34 -3.20 7.39
N PHE A 173 -0.74 -2.25 8.09
CA PHE A 173 0.52 -2.43 8.78
C PHE A 173 0.45 -1.83 10.19
N LYS A 174 1.24 -2.37 11.09
CA LYS A 174 1.48 -1.75 12.39
C LYS A 174 2.66 -0.80 12.23
N ILE A 175 2.49 0.44 12.68
CA ILE A 175 3.58 1.41 12.73
C ILE A 175 4.54 0.97 13.83
N ASP A 176 5.80 0.80 13.46
CA ASP A 176 6.84 0.48 14.43
C ASP A 176 7.22 1.71 15.26
N LYS A 177 7.85 1.43 16.39
CA LYS A 177 8.46 2.48 17.20
C LYS A 177 9.53 3.17 16.36
N GLU A 178 9.57 4.50 16.44
CA GLU A 178 10.67 5.28 15.85
C GLU A 178 12.00 4.80 16.42
N MET A 179 12.93 4.50 15.52
CA MET A 179 14.32 4.12 15.81
C MET A 179 15.26 5.32 15.75
#